data_AF-A0A7J3TW49-F1
#
_entry.id   AF-A0A7J3TW49-F1
#
_cell.length_a   1.000
_cell.length_b   1.000
_cell.length_c   1.000
_cell.angle_alpha   90.00
_cell.angle_beta   90.00
_cell.angle_gamma   90.00
#
_symmetry.space_group_name_H-M   'P 1'
#
loop_
_entity.id
_entity.type
_entity.pdbx_description
1 polymer ?
#
loop_
_entity_poly.entity_id
_entity_poly.type
_entity_poly.pdbx_seq_one_letter_code
_entity_poly.pdbx_strand_id
1 'polypeptide(L)'
;MNRMKSPEKVRETATSKPKVLKNGFRNVEVEAELREELERLKQKVGMGYEVEVLWLPGTVKHKAGRQLLEEVEDNTIIIYVKDPEEARRLLVHGFFEWILNQYSKPYRQLINSLIELFETQQYERKEKIIDALAKLVESTNSKI
;
A
#
# COMPACT_ATOMS: atom_id res chain seq x y z
N MET A 1 -46.45 -10.22 -5.14
CA MET A 1 -46.18 -9.10 -4.20
C MET A 1 -45.90 -9.69 -2.82
N ASN A 2 -44.70 -10.24 -2.59
CA ASN A 2 -44.32 -10.81 -1.30
C ASN A 2 -43.35 -9.86 -0.60
N ARG A 3 -43.85 -9.19 0.44
CA ARG A 3 -43.08 -8.38 1.37
C ARG A 3 -42.36 -9.33 2.34
N MET A 4 -41.03 -9.28 2.31
CA MET A 4 -40.19 -9.69 3.44
C MET A 4 -40.63 -8.94 4.71
N LYS A 5 -40.82 -9.68 5.80
CA LYS A 5 -40.69 -9.17 7.16
C LYS A 5 -39.73 -10.07 7.92
N SER A 6 -38.61 -9.50 8.34
CA SER A 6 -37.82 -10.02 9.46
C SER A 6 -38.63 -9.92 10.75
N PRO A 7 -38.21 -10.66 11.79
CA PRO A 7 -37.69 -9.94 12.94
C PRO A 7 -36.35 -10.48 13.47
N GLU A 8 -35.52 -9.51 13.89
CA GLU A 8 -34.44 -9.62 14.89
C GLU A 8 -34.87 -10.52 16.08
N LYS A 9 -34.02 -11.20 16.85
CA LYS A 9 -32.82 -10.73 17.55
C LYS A 9 -32.32 -11.91 18.40
N VAL A 10 -31.04 -12.25 18.39
CA VAL A 10 -30.29 -12.57 19.63
C VAL A 10 -28.84 -12.13 19.41
N ARG A 11 -28.48 -11.03 20.07
CA ARG A 11 -27.10 -10.65 20.34
C ARG A 11 -26.61 -11.55 21.46
N GLU A 12 -25.49 -12.23 21.25
CA GLU A 12 -24.59 -12.56 22.34
C GLU A 12 -23.15 -12.34 21.90
N THR A 13 -22.56 -11.34 22.53
CA THR A 13 -21.20 -10.86 22.38
C THR A 13 -20.25 -11.85 23.04
N ALA A 14 -19.43 -12.52 22.25
CA ALA A 14 -18.20 -13.16 22.73
C ALA A 14 -17.01 -12.53 22.00
N THR A 15 -16.59 -11.37 22.50
CA THR A 15 -15.31 -10.74 22.21
C THR A 15 -14.21 -11.60 22.85
N SER A 16 -13.90 -12.76 22.27
CA SER A 16 -12.70 -13.49 22.60
C SER A 16 -11.51 -12.82 21.92
N LYS A 17 -10.91 -11.86 22.63
CA LYS A 17 -9.60 -11.30 22.29
C LYS A 17 -8.64 -12.48 21.99
N PRO A 18 -7.93 -12.49 20.85
CA PRO A 18 -6.85 -13.45 20.70
C PRO A 18 -5.83 -13.19 21.81
N LYS A 19 -5.54 -14.24 22.59
CA LYS A 19 -4.47 -14.25 23.59
C LYS A 19 -3.20 -13.76 22.92
N VAL A 20 -2.70 -12.59 23.34
CA VAL A 20 -1.36 -12.14 23.01
C VAL A 20 -0.40 -13.15 23.62
N LEU A 21 0.07 -14.08 22.79
CA LEU A 21 1.03 -15.10 23.17
C LEU A 21 2.38 -14.42 23.42
N LYS A 22 3.05 -14.84 24.50
CA LYS A 22 4.28 -14.32 25.07
C LYS A 22 5.51 -14.47 24.15
N ASN A 23 5.56 -13.79 23.01
CA ASN A 23 6.68 -13.82 22.05
C ASN A 23 7.47 -12.50 21.95
N GLY A 24 7.18 -11.50 22.78
CA GLY A 24 7.74 -10.15 22.63
C GLY A 24 9.26 -10.02 22.74
N PHE A 25 9.97 -10.94 23.42
CA PHE A 25 11.42 -10.82 23.63
C PHE A 25 12.27 -11.36 22.48
N ARG A 26 11.86 -12.47 21.82
CA ARG A 26 12.61 -13.02 20.67
C ARG A 26 12.46 -12.19 19.40
N ASN A 27 11.37 -11.44 19.28
CA ASN A 27 11.11 -10.69 18.07
C ASN A 27 12.00 -9.43 17.95
N VAL A 28 12.33 -8.80 19.07
CA VAL A 28 13.11 -7.54 19.08
C VAL A 28 14.57 -7.78 18.70
N GLU A 29 15.18 -8.88 19.15
CA GLU A 29 16.57 -9.20 18.85
C GLU A 29 16.79 -9.47 17.36
N VAL A 30 15.94 -10.30 16.74
CA VAL A 30 16.02 -10.58 15.31
C VAL A 30 15.69 -9.34 14.47
N GLU A 31 14.74 -8.51 14.89
CA GLU A 31 14.46 -7.25 14.19
C GLU A 31 15.67 -6.31 14.23
N ALA A 32 16.38 -6.23 15.36
CA ALA A 32 17.61 -5.47 15.47
C ALA A 32 18.71 -6.04 14.55
N GLU A 33 18.89 -7.37 14.52
CA GLU A 33 19.83 -8.02 13.61
C GLU A 33 19.54 -7.72 12.13
N LEU A 34 18.26 -7.73 11.73
CA LEU A 34 17.85 -7.39 10.36
C LEU A 34 18.13 -5.92 10.04
N ARG A 35 17.90 -5.00 10.99
CA ARG A 35 18.23 -3.59 10.82
C ARG A 35 19.74 -3.38 10.68
N GLU A 36 20.54 -4.04 11.50
CA GLU A 36 22.00 -3.98 11.40
C GLU A 36 22.50 -4.52 10.07
N GLU A 37 22.00 -5.66 9.61
CA GLU A 37 22.41 -6.21 8.31
C GLU A 37 21.97 -5.30 7.16
N LEU A 38 20.79 -4.67 7.24
CA LEU A 38 20.37 -3.67 6.27
C LEU A 38 21.33 -2.47 6.24
N GLU A 39 21.74 -1.95 7.40
CA GLU A 39 22.74 -0.87 7.46
C GLU A 39 24.08 -1.29 6.86
N ARG A 40 24.52 -2.54 7.07
CA ARG A 40 25.73 -3.07 6.42
C ARG A 40 25.58 -3.15 4.90
N LEU A 41 24.41 -3.52 4.40
CA LEU A 41 24.12 -3.52 2.96
C LEU A 41 24.15 -2.10 2.38
N LYS A 42 23.47 -1.14 3.03
CA LYS A 42 23.49 0.28 2.64
C LYS A 42 24.91 0.83 2.55
N GLN A 43 25.74 0.57 3.56
CA GLN A 43 27.14 1.01 3.59
C GLN A 43 27.97 0.35 2.47
N LYS A 44 27.82 -0.95 2.23
CA LYS A 44 28.55 -1.67 1.18
C LYS A 44 28.23 -1.17 -0.22
N VAL A 45 26.95 -0.87 -0.49
CA VAL A 45 26.50 -0.40 -1.80
C VAL A 45 26.66 1.11 -1.96
N GLY A 46 26.63 1.87 -0.86
CA GLY A 46 26.74 3.33 -0.85
C GLY A 46 25.43 4.04 -1.23
N MET A 47 24.28 3.36 -1.15
CA MET A 47 22.95 3.91 -1.46
C MET A 47 21.86 3.29 -0.57
N GLY A 48 20.65 3.84 -0.65
CA GLY A 48 19.48 3.29 0.03
C GLY A 48 19.39 3.65 1.50
N TYR A 49 19.94 4.80 1.91
CA TYR A 49 19.85 5.25 3.30
C TYR A 49 18.41 5.47 3.77
N GLU A 50 17.49 5.72 2.83
CA GLU A 50 16.07 5.91 3.05
C GLU A 50 15.26 4.61 3.18
N VAL A 51 15.80 3.43 2.83
CA VAL A 51 15.05 2.18 2.93
C VAL A 51 15.08 1.63 4.36
N GLU A 52 13.95 1.14 4.83
CA GLU A 52 13.79 0.52 6.15
C GLU A 52 13.39 -0.95 6.03
N VAL A 53 13.61 -1.72 7.10
CA VAL A 53 13.10 -3.10 7.21
C VAL A 53 12.04 -3.17 8.30
N LEU A 54 10.95 -3.88 8.01
CA LEU A 54 9.88 -4.19 8.94
C LEU A 54 9.66 -5.71 8.97
N TRP A 55 9.84 -6.31 10.13
CA TRP A 55 9.63 -7.75 10.32
C TRP A 55 8.29 -8.02 11.01
N LEU A 56 7.37 -8.69 10.31
CA LEU A 56 6.02 -9.00 10.77
C LEU A 56 5.78 -10.52 10.82
N PRO A 57 6.51 -11.27 11.67
CA PRO A 57 6.42 -12.71 11.72
C PRO A 57 5.02 -13.16 12.13
N GLY A 58 4.38 -13.97 11.28
CA GLY A 58 3.04 -14.52 11.52
C GLY A 58 1.89 -13.76 10.84
N THR A 59 2.20 -12.69 10.12
CA THR A 59 1.28 -12.12 9.13
C THR A 59 1.32 -12.99 7.87
N VAL A 60 0.16 -13.31 7.30
CA VAL A 60 0.06 -14.08 6.05
C VAL A 60 -0.60 -13.19 5.00
N LYS A 61 0.19 -12.77 4.00
CA LYS A 61 -0.31 -12.00 2.85
C LYS A 61 -0.31 -12.91 1.62
N HIS A 62 -1.28 -12.72 0.73
CA HIS A 62 -1.37 -13.45 -0.53
C HIS A 62 -1.41 -12.48 -1.71
N LYS A 63 -0.72 -12.84 -2.80
CA LYS A 63 -0.74 -12.12 -4.08
C LYS A 63 -0.78 -13.12 -5.22
N ALA A 64 -1.72 -12.94 -6.15
CA ALA A 64 -1.93 -13.83 -7.30
C ALA A 64 -2.02 -15.32 -6.92
N GLY A 65 -2.70 -15.63 -5.79
CA GLY A 65 -2.89 -17.01 -5.32
C GLY A 65 -1.68 -17.64 -4.62
N ARG A 66 -0.59 -16.90 -4.39
CA ARG A 66 0.60 -17.36 -3.67
C ARG A 66 0.79 -16.57 -2.37
N GLN A 67 1.31 -17.22 -1.35
CA GLN A 67 1.71 -16.55 -0.12
C GLN A 67 2.94 -15.68 -0.40
N LEU A 68 2.92 -14.43 0.08
CA LEU A 68 4.07 -13.54 0.06
C LEU A 68 4.92 -13.79 1.30
N LEU A 69 6.23 -13.89 1.09
CA LEU A 69 7.23 -14.10 2.13
C LEU A 69 7.94 -12.77 2.45
N GLU A 70 8.17 -11.97 1.43
CA GLU A 70 8.58 -10.57 1.50
C GLU A 70 7.84 -9.71 0.47
N GLU A 71 7.90 -8.39 0.66
CA GLU A 71 7.58 -7.42 -0.37
C GLU A 71 8.31 -6.09 -0.12
N VAL A 72 8.45 -5.31 -1.19
CA VAL A 72 8.95 -3.94 -1.12
C VAL A 72 7.81 -2.98 -1.40
N GLU A 73 7.41 -2.23 -0.38
CA GLU A 73 6.43 -1.15 -0.50
C GLU A 73 7.14 0.19 -0.24
N ASP A 74 7.22 1.01 -1.29
CA ASP A 74 7.93 2.29 -1.30
C ASP A 74 9.39 2.22 -0.81
N ASN A 75 9.62 2.63 0.43
CA ASN A 75 10.92 2.65 1.10
C ASN A 75 10.97 1.65 2.26
N THR A 76 10.12 0.62 2.25
CA THR A 76 10.06 -0.37 3.32
C THR A 76 10.11 -1.78 2.75
N ILE A 77 11.06 -2.57 3.22
CA ILE A 77 11.16 -4.01 2.98
C ILE A 77 10.39 -4.70 4.10
N ILE A 78 9.28 -5.35 3.76
CA ILE A 78 8.40 -6.03 4.72
C ILE A 78 8.64 -7.53 4.61
N ILE A 79 8.93 -8.18 5.73
CA ILE A 79 9.24 -9.62 5.78
C ILE A 79 8.25 -10.33 6.70
N TYR A 80 7.64 -11.41 6.22
CA TYR A 80 6.54 -12.12 6.90
C TYR A 80 6.94 -13.46 7.51
N VAL A 81 8.08 -14.02 7.08
CA VAL A 81 8.54 -15.32 7.55
C VAL A 81 8.92 -15.27 9.03
N LYS A 82 8.71 -16.38 9.74
CA LYS A 82 9.06 -16.49 11.16
C LYS A 82 10.50 -16.93 11.40
N ASP A 83 11.10 -17.59 10.41
CA ASP A 83 12.46 -18.10 10.51
C ASP A 83 13.47 -16.96 10.31
N PRO A 84 14.37 -16.69 11.27
CA PRO A 84 15.33 -15.59 11.17
C PRO A 84 16.33 -15.74 10.00
N GLU A 85 16.76 -16.96 9.69
CA GLU A 85 17.72 -17.19 8.60
C GLU A 85 17.08 -17.01 7.22
N GLU A 86 15.82 -17.43 7.08
CA GLU A 86 15.00 -17.11 5.92
C GLU A 86 14.76 -15.60 5.82
N ALA A 87 14.44 -14.92 6.93
CA ALA A 87 14.24 -13.47 6.95
C ALA A 87 15.49 -12.72 6.47
N ARG A 88 16.70 -13.11 6.92
CA ARG A 88 17.96 -12.53 6.45
C ARG A 88 18.14 -12.68 4.93
N ARG A 89 17.85 -13.85 4.39
CA ARG A 89 17.95 -14.10 2.94
C ARG A 89 16.97 -13.23 2.16
N LEU A 90 15.74 -13.11 2.65
CA LEU A 90 14.70 -12.28 2.04
C LEU A 90 15.01 -10.78 2.17
N LEU A 91 15.67 -10.33 3.24
CA LEU A 91 16.13 -8.94 3.37
C LEU A 91 17.09 -8.56 2.25
N VAL A 92 18.06 -9.43 1.94
CA VAL A 92 19.00 -9.20 0.83
C VAL A 92 18.24 -9.11 -0.50
N HIS A 93 17.31 -10.04 -0.75
CA HIS A 93 16.47 -10.02 -1.95
C HIS A 93 15.67 -8.70 -2.06
N GLY A 94 14.95 -8.34 -1.00
CA GLY A 94 14.15 -7.13 -0.93
C GLY A 94 14.97 -5.85 -1.07
N PHE A 95 16.21 -5.81 -0.56
CA PHE A 95 17.09 -4.65 -0.72
C PHE A 95 17.47 -4.43 -2.19
N PHE A 96 17.86 -5.49 -2.90
CA PHE A 96 18.17 -5.38 -4.33
C PHE A 96 16.93 -5.11 -5.19
N GLU A 97 15.78 -5.68 -4.84
CA GLU A 97 14.51 -5.32 -5.48
C GLU A 97 14.18 -3.84 -5.26
N TRP A 98 14.38 -3.30 -4.06
CA TRP A 98 14.20 -1.89 -3.77
C TRP A 98 15.11 -0.99 -4.62
N ILE A 99 16.40 -1.35 -4.77
CA ILE A 99 17.35 -0.64 -5.64
C ILE A 99 16.83 -0.62 -7.08
N LEU A 100 16.40 -1.78 -7.60
CA LEU A 100 15.85 -1.88 -8.96
C LEU A 100 14.58 -1.03 -9.12
N ASN A 101 13.73 -1.02 -8.09
CA ASN A 101 12.51 -0.23 -8.08
C ASN A 101 12.78 1.29 -8.11
N GLN A 102 13.90 1.78 -7.55
CA GLN A 102 14.25 3.20 -7.64
C GLN A 102 14.44 3.68 -9.09
N TYR A 103 14.89 2.81 -10.01
CA TYR A 103 14.98 3.16 -11.42
C TYR A 103 13.60 3.32 -12.08
N SER A 104 12.60 2.59 -11.61
CA SER A 104 11.23 2.65 -12.15
C SER A 104 10.39 3.78 -11.54
N LYS A 105 10.76 4.26 -10.35
CA LYS A 105 10.01 5.28 -9.58
C LYS A 105 9.85 6.62 -10.33
N PRO A 106 10.87 7.19 -10.99
CA PRO A 106 10.71 8.42 -11.78
C PRO A 106 9.71 8.26 -12.92
N TYR A 107 9.67 7.10 -13.58
CA TYR A 107 8.71 6.84 -14.66
C TYR A 107 7.28 6.75 -14.12
N ARG A 108 7.08 6.10 -12.98
CA ARG A 108 5.76 6.08 -12.32
C ARG A 108 5.30 7.48 -11.94
N GLN A 109 6.20 8.30 -11.38
CA GLN A 109 5.89 9.69 -11.02
C GLN A 109 5.51 10.51 -12.26
N LEU A 110 6.29 10.43 -13.33
CA LEU A 110 6.00 11.13 -14.59
C LEU A 110 4.62 10.73 -15.15
N ILE A 111 4.33 9.43 -15.21
CA ILE A 111 3.04 8.93 -15.71
C ILE A 111 1.88 9.45 -14.86
N ASN A 112 2.01 9.41 -13.53
CA ASN A 112 0.98 9.93 -12.63
C ASN A 112 0.75 11.44 -12.83
N SER A 113 1.82 12.22 -12.97
CA SER A 113 1.70 13.66 -13.25
C SER A 113 1.04 13.94 -14.61
N LEU A 114 1.30 13.12 -15.62
CA LEU A 114 0.62 13.23 -16.92
C LEU A 114 -0.88 12.93 -16.78
N ILE A 115 -1.25 11.89 -16.03
CA ILE A 115 -2.66 11.55 -15.75
C ILE A 115 -3.36 12.73 -15.08
N GLU A 116 -2.79 13.27 -13.99
CA GLU A 116 -3.35 14.42 -13.26
C GLU A 116 -3.54 15.66 -14.15
N LEU A 117 -2.55 15.94 -15.02
CA LEU A 117 -2.63 17.04 -15.98
C LEU A 117 -3.80 16.85 -16.96
N PHE A 118 -3.95 15.65 -17.52
CA PHE A 118 -5.04 15.35 -18.44
C PHE A 118 -6.40 15.41 -17.75
N GLU A 119 -6.53 14.89 -16.54
CA GLU A 119 -7.76 14.96 -15.75
C GLU A 119 -8.18 16.41 -15.49
N THR A 120 -7.22 17.25 -15.11
CA THR A 120 -7.45 18.70 -14.89
C THR A 120 -7.92 19.38 -16.17
N GLN A 121 -7.24 19.14 -17.30
CA GLN A 121 -7.62 19.70 -18.61
C GLN A 121 -9.02 19.26 -19.04
N GLN A 122 -9.36 17.98 -18.82
CA GLN A 122 -10.67 17.45 -19.17
C GLN A 122 -11.77 18.07 -18.31
N TYR A 123 -11.52 18.24 -17.01
CA TYR A 123 -12.45 18.90 -16.10
C TYR A 123 -12.71 20.35 -16.53
N GLU A 124 -11.65 21.15 -16.77
CA GLU A 124 -11.79 22.54 -17.21
C GLU A 124 -12.57 22.69 -18.52
N ARG A 125 -12.34 21.80 -19.49
CA ARG A 125 -13.07 21.79 -20.76
C ARG A 125 -14.54 21.44 -20.57
N LYS A 126 -14.83 20.45 -19.71
CA LYS A 126 -16.19 20.06 -19.38
C LYS A 126 -16.96 21.21 -18.74
N GLU A 127 -16.37 21.90 -17.78
CA GLU A 127 -17.00 23.06 -17.11
C GLU A 127 -17.29 24.19 -18.11
N LYS A 128 -16.34 24.53 -18.99
CA LYS A 128 -16.57 25.54 -20.04
C LYS A 128 -17.74 25.20 -20.97
N ILE A 129 -17.89 23.92 -21.32
CA ILE A 129 -19.00 23.45 -22.16
C ILE A 129 -20.32 23.54 -21.39
N ILE A 130 -20.35 23.10 -20.13
CA ILE A 130 -21.53 23.17 -19.26
C ILE A 130 -21.98 24.63 -19.12
N ASP A 131 -21.06 25.55 -18.84
CA ASP A 131 -21.35 26.98 -18.74
C ASP A 131 -21.94 27.56 -20.03
N ALA A 132 -21.39 27.18 -21.19
CA ALA A 132 -21.89 27.63 -22.48
C ALA A 132 -23.31 27.11 -22.76
N LEU A 133 -23.56 25.84 -22.43
CA LEU A 133 -24.89 25.23 -22.59
C LEU A 133 -25.92 25.85 -21.62
N ALA A 134 -25.53 26.09 -20.36
CA ALA A 134 -26.39 26.75 -19.38
C ALA A 134 -26.83 28.13 -19.85
N LYS A 135 -25.88 28.96 -20.31
CA LYS A 135 -26.15 30.29 -20.88
C LYS A 135 -27.09 30.22 -22.08
N LEU A 136 -26.92 29.23 -22.97
CA LEU A 136 -27.79 29.05 -24.13
C LEU A 136 -29.25 28.78 -23.69
N VAL A 137 -29.45 27.87 -22.74
CA VAL A 137 -30.79 27.54 -22.21
C VAL A 137 -31.43 28.75 -21.51
N GLU A 138 -30.67 29.46 -20.66
CA GLU A 138 -31.16 30.67 -19.97
C GLU A 138 -31.57 31.78 -20.95
N SER A 139 -30.76 31.99 -22.00
CA SER A 139 -31.07 32.99 -23.03
C SER A 139 -32.31 32.63 -23.87
N THR A 140 -32.63 31.34 -23.98
CA THR A 140 -33.81 30.85 -24.71
C THR A 140 -35.08 31.03 -23.87
N ASN A 141 -35.00 30.79 -22.56
CA ASN A 141 -36.12 30.99 -21.64
C ASN A 141 -36.46 32.48 -21.39
N SER A 142 -35.57 33.41 -21.70
CA SER A 142 -35.81 34.86 -21.53
C SER A 142 -36.55 35.51 -22.72
N LYS A 143 -36.91 34.75 -23.77
CA LYS A 143 -37.56 35.25 -25.00
C LYS A 143 -38.98 34.72 -25.22
N ILE A 144 -39.57 34.05 -24.23
CA ILE A 144 -40.96 33.55 -24.22
C ILE A 144 -41.71 34.30 -23.12
#